data_AF-A0A412X9R8-F1
#
_entry.id   AF-A0A412X9R8-F1
#
_cell.length_a   1.000
_cell.length_b   1.000
_cell.length_c   1.000
_cell.angle_alpha   90.00
_cell.angle_beta   90.00
_cell.angle_gamma   90.00
#
_symmetry.space_group_name_H-M   'P 1'
#
loop_
_entity.id
_entity.type
_entity.pdbx_description
1 polymer ?
#
loop_
_entity_poly.entity_id
_entity_poly.type
_entity_poly.pdbx_seq_one_letter_code
_entity_poly.pdbx_strand_id
1 'polypeptide(L)'
;MATLLIVLLMAFNMWMVIYLTWERRTGDATREKNGKDGGNRTAASEIVGRSRFRMPETKPQTATPAPNAATEIRSEEVDEKDVTFADEAQEDGTDAHRRRIPDEELDEVFTDRRVSDIAGYDGDEESDAEPDTAEGFTFEDIDLAVRTAKKADATGDERRHAGMVFCEMKGNELFALIERSSEATRRRLDELMDYYLDSIPAPPAASTASATLRRPPAMPERFEDFNIRDYV
;
A
#
# COMPACT_ATOMS: atom_id res chain seq x y z
N MET A 1 4.43 20.75 -55.63
CA MET A 1 4.00 19.85 -54.53
C MET A 1 4.88 20.02 -53.29
N ALA A 2 6.19 19.72 -53.35
CA ALA A 2 7.08 19.83 -52.19
C ALA A 2 7.21 21.26 -51.61
N THR A 3 7.23 22.30 -52.46
CA THR A 3 7.30 23.71 -52.02
C THR A 3 6.06 24.16 -51.23
N LEU A 4 4.87 23.67 -51.60
CA LEU A 4 3.63 23.95 -50.88
C LEU A 4 3.63 23.31 -49.48
N LEU A 5 4.19 22.09 -49.36
CA LEU A 5 4.34 21.42 -48.07
C LEU A 5 5.33 22.15 -47.16
N ILE A 6 6.44 22.67 -47.70
CA ILE A 6 7.42 23.46 -46.94
C ILE A 6 6.80 24.76 -46.44
N VAL A 7 6.03 25.46 -47.29
CA VAL A 7 5.34 26.70 -46.89
C VAL A 7 4.28 26.42 -45.82
N LEU A 8 3.52 25.32 -45.94
CA LEU A 8 2.54 24.91 -44.93
C LEU A 8 3.20 24.58 -43.60
N LEU A 9 4.32 23.85 -43.62
CA LEU A 9 5.10 23.53 -42.43
C LEU A 9 5.63 24.79 -41.74
N MET A 10 6.15 25.75 -42.52
CA MET A 10 6.59 27.06 -42.01
C MET A 10 5.45 27.84 -41.37
N ALA A 11 4.27 27.88 -41.99
CA ALA A 11 3.09 28.54 -41.45
C ALA A 11 2.59 27.88 -40.15
N PHE A 12 2.59 26.54 -40.09
CA PHE A 12 2.20 25.79 -38.90
C PHE A 12 3.17 26.04 -37.73
N ASN A 13 4.48 26.02 -37.98
CA ASN A 13 5.48 26.34 -36.96
C ASN A 13 5.32 27.78 -36.46
N MET A 14 5.09 28.74 -37.36
CA MET A 14 4.85 30.14 -36.97
C MET A 14 3.58 30.28 -36.11
N TRP A 15 2.51 29.57 -36.46
CA TRP A 15 1.28 29.54 -35.68
C TRP A 15 1.47 28.92 -34.29
N MET A 16 2.24 27.83 -34.18
CA MET A 16 2.60 27.21 -32.90
C MET A 16 3.41 28.14 -32.00
N VAL A 17 4.37 28.90 -32.55
CA VAL A 17 5.12 29.90 -31.78
C VAL A 17 4.20 31.01 -31.28
N ILE A 18 3.30 31.52 -32.13
CA ILE A 18 2.33 32.54 -31.72
C ILE A 18 1.43 31.99 -30.62
N TYR A 19 0.91 30.77 -30.76
CA TYR A 19 0.07 30.11 -29.77
C TYR A 19 0.78 29.97 -28.41
N LEU A 20 2.02 29.46 -28.39
CA LEU A 20 2.81 29.29 -27.16
C LEU A 20 3.12 30.64 -26.48
N THR A 21 3.37 31.68 -27.28
CA THR A 21 3.66 33.03 -26.77
C THR A 21 2.41 33.69 -26.22
N TRP A 22 1.24 33.42 -26.82
CA TRP A 22 -0.05 33.86 -26.32
C TRP A 22 -0.43 33.16 -25.01
N GLU A 23 -0.27 31.83 -24.94
CA GLU A 23 -0.50 31.03 -23.74
C GLU A 23 0.37 31.48 -22.56
N ARG A 24 1.66 31.80 -22.81
CA ARG A 24 2.53 32.41 -21.80
C ARG A 24 2.03 33.78 -21.32
N ARG A 25 1.54 34.64 -22.23
CA ARG A 25 1.03 35.97 -21.85
C ARG A 25 -0.26 35.91 -21.03
N THR A 26 -1.18 34.99 -21.31
CA THR A 26 -2.38 34.79 -20.48
C THR A 26 -2.03 34.19 -19.12
N GLY A 27 -1.00 33.33 -19.04
CA GLY A 27 -0.46 32.82 -17.78
C GLY A 27 0.20 33.90 -16.90
N ASP A 28 0.94 34.84 -17.49
CA ASP A 28 1.57 35.94 -16.73
C ASP A 28 0.56 37.03 -16.32
N ALA A 29 -0.44 37.36 -17.17
CA ALA A 29 -1.46 38.36 -16.85
C ALA A 29 -2.40 37.94 -15.70
N THR A 30 -2.60 36.64 -15.49
CA THR A 30 -3.33 36.10 -14.32
C THR A 30 -2.46 36.09 -13.06
N ARG A 31 -1.13 36.09 -13.19
CA ARG A 31 -0.18 36.13 -12.07
C ARG A 31 0.13 37.55 -11.58
N GLU A 32 0.12 38.56 -12.45
CA GLU A 32 0.41 39.96 -12.07
C GLU A 32 -0.74 40.65 -11.31
N LYS A 33 -1.99 40.20 -11.44
CA LYS A 33 -3.13 40.81 -10.71
C LYS A 33 -3.21 40.48 -9.22
N ASN A 34 -2.46 39.49 -8.73
CA ASN A 34 -2.44 39.10 -7.31
C ASN A 34 -1.27 39.69 -6.50
N GLY A 35 -0.51 40.63 -7.09
CA GLY A 35 0.72 41.16 -6.52
C GLY A 35 0.65 42.62 -6.09
N LYS A 36 -0.46 43.10 -5.50
CA LYS A 36 -0.45 44.43 -4.87
C LYS A 36 -1.55 44.58 -3.81
N ASP A 37 -1.20 44.29 -2.56
CA ASP A 37 -1.66 45.07 -1.41
C ASP A 37 -0.68 44.84 -0.25
N GLY A 38 -0.06 45.93 0.18
CA GLY A 38 0.90 45.98 1.28
C GLY A 38 0.23 46.26 2.62
N GLY A 39 0.90 45.89 3.71
CA GLY A 39 0.45 46.29 5.05
C GLY A 39 1.16 45.59 6.21
N ASN A 40 2.44 45.93 6.40
CA ASN A 40 3.19 46.01 7.66
C ASN A 40 2.75 45.11 8.84
N ARG A 41 3.58 44.11 9.21
CA ARG A 41 3.70 43.62 10.60
C ARG A 41 4.94 42.74 10.80
N THR A 42 5.99 43.39 11.26
CA THR A 42 7.03 42.94 12.20
C THR A 42 7.24 41.42 12.37
N ALA A 43 8.45 41.00 11.96
CA ALA A 43 9.24 39.88 12.45
C ALA A 43 8.66 39.11 13.65
N ALA A 44 8.06 37.96 13.36
CA ALA A 44 8.00 36.83 14.26
C ALA A 44 7.94 35.56 13.41
N SER A 45 9.10 34.87 13.38
CA SER A 45 9.28 33.44 13.16
C SER A 45 8.36 32.73 12.16
N GLU A 46 8.98 32.40 11.02
CA GLU A 46 8.84 31.19 10.21
C GLU A 46 8.05 30.04 10.90
N ILE A 47 6.73 30.05 10.76
CA ILE A 47 5.85 28.91 11.04
C ILE A 47 4.94 28.77 9.82
N VAL A 48 5.23 27.79 8.98
CA VAL A 48 4.45 27.44 7.80
C VAL A 48 3.16 26.77 8.26
N GLY A 49 2.00 27.34 7.90
CA GLY A 49 0.68 26.74 8.17
C GLY A 49 -0.19 27.45 9.20
N ARG A 50 -0.48 28.74 9.02
CA ARG A 50 -1.60 29.39 9.75
C ARG A 50 -2.91 29.08 9.01
N SER A 51 -3.69 28.14 9.53
CA SER A 51 -5.06 27.88 9.06
C SER A 51 -5.89 29.16 9.13
N ARG A 52 -6.61 29.49 8.05
CA ARG A 52 -7.59 30.58 7.97
C ARG A 52 -8.99 30.16 8.45
N PHE A 53 -9.13 28.93 8.94
CA PHE A 53 -10.41 28.43 9.41
C PHE A 53 -10.85 29.20 10.66
N ARG A 54 -12.00 29.86 10.58
CA ARG A 54 -12.72 30.37 11.75
C ARG A 54 -13.99 29.56 11.90
N MET A 55 -14.06 28.80 12.99
CA MET A 55 -15.28 28.11 13.39
C MET A 55 -16.24 29.13 14.00
N PRO A 56 -17.48 29.28 13.50
CA PRO A 56 -18.49 30.07 14.20
C PRO A 56 -18.79 29.40 15.54
N GLU A 57 -18.95 30.21 16.59
CA GLU A 57 -19.31 29.72 17.92
C GLU A 57 -20.72 29.10 17.87
N THR A 58 -20.79 27.78 17.73
CA THR A 58 -22.01 27.02 17.98
C THR A 58 -22.23 27.01 19.48
N LYS A 59 -23.23 27.77 19.95
CA LYS A 59 -23.73 27.63 21.31
C LYS A 59 -24.08 26.15 21.53
N PRO A 60 -23.45 25.46 22.51
CA PRO A 60 -23.88 24.11 22.85
C PRO A 60 -25.33 24.18 23.29
N GLN A 61 -26.19 23.37 22.66
CA GLN A 61 -27.52 23.12 23.21
C GLN A 61 -27.32 22.56 24.62
N THR A 62 -27.89 23.25 25.60
CA THR A 62 -27.89 22.84 27.01
C THR A 62 -28.24 21.37 27.10
N ALA A 63 -27.37 20.56 27.71
CA ALA A 63 -27.61 19.14 27.89
C ALA A 63 -28.95 18.94 28.61
N THR A 64 -29.91 18.34 27.90
CA THR A 64 -31.17 17.89 28.50
C THR A 64 -30.81 16.80 29.51
N PRO A 65 -31.13 16.97 30.80
CA PRO A 65 -30.69 16.05 31.87
C PRO A 65 -31.45 14.71 31.88
N ALA A 66 -32.42 14.52 30.99
CA ALA A 66 -33.20 13.29 30.89
C ALA A 66 -32.88 12.57 29.57
N PRO A 67 -32.52 11.27 29.60
CA PRO A 67 -32.43 10.48 28.39
C PRO A 67 -33.82 10.37 27.75
N ASN A 68 -33.94 10.77 26.49
CA ASN A 68 -35.19 10.67 25.72
C ASN A 68 -35.71 9.22 25.57
N ALA A 69 -34.91 8.23 25.95
CA ALA A 69 -35.25 6.81 25.90
C ALA A 69 -36.35 6.35 26.88
N ALA A 70 -36.72 7.18 27.86
CA ALA A 70 -37.70 6.80 28.90
C ALA A 70 -38.99 7.63 28.90
N THR A 71 -39.16 8.53 27.93
CA THR A 71 -40.42 9.24 27.72
C THR A 71 -41.21 8.52 26.64
N GLU A 72 -42.40 8.02 26.97
CA GLU A 72 -43.37 7.50 26.03
C GLU A 72 -43.85 8.66 25.14
N ILE A 73 -43.12 8.92 24.06
CA ILE A 73 -43.47 9.90 23.06
C ILE A 73 -44.67 9.30 22.34
N ARG A 74 -45.83 9.98 22.41
CA ARG A 74 -47.02 9.61 21.64
C ARG A 74 -46.60 9.52 20.17
N SER A 75 -46.57 8.31 19.64
CA SER A 75 -46.23 8.01 18.26
C SER A 75 -47.07 8.88 17.34
N GLU A 76 -46.40 9.75 16.59
CA GLU A 76 -46.98 10.38 15.41
C GLU A 76 -47.31 9.26 14.42
N GLU A 77 -48.45 9.36 13.74
CA GLU A 77 -48.90 8.36 12.77
C GLU A 77 -48.00 8.47 11.53
N VAL A 78 -46.90 7.72 11.54
CA VAL A 78 -45.97 7.62 10.41
C VAL A 78 -46.60 6.67 9.39
N ASP A 79 -46.86 7.17 8.18
CA ASP A 79 -47.32 6.35 7.06
C ASP A 79 -46.23 5.32 6.70
N GLU A 80 -46.61 4.09 6.37
CA GLU A 80 -45.68 2.97 6.12
C GLU A 80 -44.68 3.28 4.99
N LYS A 81 -44.96 4.29 4.16
CA LYS A 81 -44.10 4.77 3.06
C LYS A 81 -43.00 5.74 3.50
N ASP A 82 -43.05 6.28 4.72
CA ASP A 82 -42.05 7.22 5.25
C ASP A 82 -40.88 6.49 5.94
N VAL A 83 -40.96 5.17 6.09
CA VAL A 83 -39.87 4.32 6.58
C VAL A 83 -38.91 4.04 5.42
N THR A 84 -37.85 4.84 5.33
CA THR A 84 -36.80 4.69 4.28
C THR A 84 -35.85 3.52 4.52
N PHE A 85 -35.96 2.84 5.67
CA PHE A 85 -35.28 1.59 5.94
C PHE A 85 -36.17 0.45 5.44
N ALA A 86 -35.65 -0.35 4.52
CA ALA A 86 -36.34 -1.57 4.12
C ALA A 86 -36.40 -2.52 5.33
N ASP A 87 -37.60 -3.01 5.67
CA ASP A 87 -37.76 -4.07 6.66
C ASP A 87 -37.00 -5.32 6.18
N GLU A 88 -35.91 -5.62 6.85
CA GLU A 88 -35.01 -6.75 6.58
C GLU A 88 -35.65 -8.13 6.82
N ALA A 89 -36.94 -8.16 7.19
CA ALA A 89 -37.64 -9.37 7.65
C ALA A 89 -38.50 -10.05 6.56
N GLN A 90 -38.57 -9.51 5.34
CA GLN A 90 -39.39 -10.09 4.27
C GLN A 90 -38.56 -10.47 3.04
N GLU A 91 -37.46 -11.20 3.22
CA GLU A 91 -36.94 -12.07 2.16
C GLU A 91 -37.32 -13.52 2.51
N ASP A 92 -38.37 -14.00 1.84
CA ASP A 92 -38.72 -15.42 1.78
C ASP A 92 -37.51 -16.21 1.27
N GLY A 93 -36.85 -16.92 2.17
CA GLY A 93 -35.81 -17.87 1.82
C GLY A 93 -34.68 -17.89 2.83
N THR A 94 -34.23 -19.10 3.10
CA THR A 94 -33.12 -19.55 3.96
C THR A 94 -31.78 -18.78 3.91
N ASP A 95 -31.68 -17.68 3.17
CA ASP A 95 -30.46 -16.90 2.94
C ASP A 95 -30.45 -15.51 3.59
N ALA A 96 -31.57 -15.02 4.15
CA ALA A 96 -31.65 -13.69 4.77
C ALA A 96 -30.72 -13.49 5.99
N HIS A 97 -30.25 -14.59 6.59
CA HIS A 97 -29.43 -14.57 7.81
C HIS A 97 -27.98 -15.01 7.60
N ARG A 98 -27.51 -15.18 6.35
CA ARG A 98 -26.13 -15.63 6.10
C ARG A 98 -25.04 -14.69 6.64
N ARG A 99 -25.39 -13.42 6.88
CA ARG A 99 -24.51 -12.41 7.49
C ARG A 99 -24.73 -12.22 9.00
N ARG A 100 -25.82 -12.78 9.54
CA ARG A 100 -26.10 -12.74 10.97
C ARG A 100 -25.42 -13.95 11.60
N ILE A 101 -24.60 -13.72 12.61
CA ILE A 101 -23.98 -14.79 13.39
C ILE A 101 -25.13 -15.61 14.03
N PRO A 102 -25.15 -16.95 13.88
CA PRO A 102 -26.15 -17.80 14.54
C PRO A 102 -26.18 -17.52 16.03
N ASP A 103 -27.37 -17.53 16.63
CA ASP A 103 -27.49 -17.20 18.05
C ASP A 103 -26.69 -18.17 18.94
N GLU A 104 -26.41 -19.39 18.45
CA GLU A 104 -25.55 -20.39 19.10
C GLU A 104 -24.05 -20.07 19.05
N GLU A 105 -23.60 -19.27 18.07
CA GLU A 105 -22.19 -18.88 17.87
C GLU A 105 -21.86 -17.50 18.47
N LEU A 106 -22.87 -16.74 18.92
CA LEU A 106 -22.67 -15.41 19.52
C LEU A 106 -21.75 -15.48 20.74
N ASP A 107 -21.97 -16.44 21.62
CA ASP A 107 -21.17 -16.58 22.84
C ASP A 107 -19.71 -16.90 22.52
N GLU A 108 -19.43 -17.65 21.44
CA GLU A 108 -18.07 -17.98 21.00
C GLU A 108 -17.35 -16.76 20.40
N VAL A 109 -18.02 -16.01 19.51
CA VAL A 109 -17.44 -14.83 18.85
C VAL A 109 -17.18 -13.68 19.82
N PHE A 110 -18.02 -13.53 20.84
CA PHE A 110 -17.86 -12.49 21.87
C PHE A 110 -17.05 -12.95 23.08
N THR A 111 -16.40 -14.12 23.03
CA THR A 111 -15.42 -14.49 24.05
C THR A 111 -14.24 -13.50 24.05
N ASP A 112 -13.82 -13.06 25.25
CA ASP A 112 -12.62 -12.24 25.43
C ASP A 112 -11.38 -13.07 25.08
N ARG A 113 -11.00 -13.08 23.81
CA ARG A 113 -9.79 -13.76 23.32
C ARG A 113 -8.63 -12.78 23.35
N ARG A 114 -7.81 -12.89 24.39
CA ARG A 114 -6.61 -12.06 24.52
C ARG A 114 -5.51 -12.63 23.63
N VAL A 115 -4.55 -11.79 23.26
CA VAL A 115 -3.37 -12.21 22.47
C VAL A 115 -2.64 -13.38 23.16
N SER A 116 -2.64 -13.40 24.50
CA SER A 116 -2.09 -14.48 25.33
C SER A 116 -2.78 -15.84 25.19
N ASP A 117 -4.01 -15.89 24.67
CA ASP A 117 -4.78 -17.12 24.47
C ASP A 117 -4.50 -17.76 23.10
N ILE A 118 -3.67 -17.12 22.26
CA ILE A 118 -3.21 -17.63 20.97
C ILE A 118 -1.93 -18.42 21.22
N ALA A 119 -2.00 -19.75 21.11
CA ALA A 119 -0.83 -20.62 21.21
C ALA A 119 0.21 -20.21 20.15
N GLY A 120 1.38 -19.77 20.61
CA GLY A 120 2.47 -19.26 19.78
C GLY A 120 2.91 -17.83 20.11
N TYR A 121 2.14 -17.09 20.93
CA TYR A 121 2.56 -15.81 21.49
C TYR A 121 2.94 -16.02 22.96
N ASP A 122 4.00 -16.79 23.19
CA ASP A 122 4.58 -16.88 24.54
C ASP A 122 5.26 -15.53 24.82
N GLY A 123 4.82 -14.85 25.87
CA GLY A 123 5.24 -13.49 26.20
C GLY A 123 6.66 -13.42 26.75
N ASP A 124 7.51 -14.41 26.44
CA ASP A 124 8.90 -14.54 26.81
C ASP A 124 9.87 -14.17 25.68
N GLU A 125 9.36 -13.65 24.56
CA GLU A 125 10.18 -12.96 23.58
C GLU A 125 10.87 -11.76 24.24
N GLU A 126 12.17 -11.92 24.48
CA GLU A 126 13.11 -10.85 24.82
C GLU A 126 12.78 -9.60 24.01
N SER A 127 12.68 -8.44 24.67
CA SER A 127 12.37 -7.15 24.05
C SER A 127 13.41 -6.66 23.00
N ASP A 128 14.40 -7.50 22.68
CA ASP A 128 15.43 -7.31 21.65
C ASP A 128 15.19 -8.17 20.40
N ALA A 129 14.13 -8.98 20.34
CA ALA A 129 13.68 -9.56 19.08
C ALA A 129 13.15 -8.41 18.21
N GLU A 130 13.83 -8.15 17.08
CA GLU A 130 13.31 -7.31 16.01
C GLU A 130 11.85 -7.72 15.75
N PRO A 131 10.89 -6.78 15.69
CA PRO A 131 9.49 -7.13 15.50
C PRO A 131 9.40 -8.04 14.30
N ASP A 132 8.67 -9.14 14.41
CA ASP A 132 8.38 -10.08 13.33
C ASP A 132 7.80 -9.29 12.15
N THR A 133 8.71 -8.83 11.30
CA THR A 133 8.42 -7.87 10.24
C THR A 133 8.02 -8.71 9.07
N ALA A 134 6.84 -8.43 8.50
CA ALA A 134 6.37 -9.13 7.32
C ALA A 134 7.45 -9.12 6.23
N GLU A 135 8.00 -10.29 5.92
CA GLU A 135 8.95 -10.45 4.83
C GLU A 135 8.20 -10.25 3.51
N GLY A 136 8.73 -9.37 2.65
CA GLY A 136 8.11 -9.06 1.37
C GLY A 136 8.77 -7.88 0.67
N PHE A 137 8.29 -7.56 -0.53
CA PHE A 137 8.75 -6.41 -1.30
C PHE A 137 7.95 -5.15 -0.98
N THR A 138 8.64 -4.02 -0.90
CA THR A 138 8.00 -2.72 -0.70
C THR A 138 7.25 -2.27 -1.94
N PHE A 139 6.34 -1.30 -1.80
CA PHE A 139 5.63 -0.74 -2.95
C PHE A 139 6.60 -0.13 -3.97
N GLU A 140 7.68 0.50 -3.49
CA GLU A 140 8.73 1.07 -4.32
C GLU A 140 9.50 0.02 -5.12
N ASP A 141 9.80 -1.14 -4.53
CA ASP A 141 10.46 -2.26 -5.21
C ASP A 141 9.58 -2.82 -6.33
N ILE A 142 8.28 -3.00 -6.03
CA ILE A 142 7.30 -3.51 -7.00
C ILE A 142 7.11 -2.51 -8.13
N ASP A 143 6.95 -1.23 -7.83
CA ASP A 143 6.80 -0.19 -8.85
C ASP A 143 8.07 -0.07 -9.71
N LEU A 144 9.26 -0.14 -9.09
CA LEU A 144 10.53 -0.17 -9.83
C LEU A 144 10.59 -1.37 -10.78
N ALA A 145 10.19 -2.56 -10.34
CA ALA A 145 10.14 -3.76 -11.17
C ALA A 145 9.18 -3.58 -12.36
N VAL A 146 7.98 -3.04 -12.12
CA VAL A 146 6.98 -2.78 -13.17
C VAL A 146 7.46 -1.74 -14.18
N ARG A 147 8.11 -0.66 -13.71
CA ARG A 147 8.72 0.33 -14.61
C ARG A 147 9.84 -0.29 -15.44
N THR A 148 10.64 -1.16 -14.84
CA THR A 148 11.71 -1.89 -15.53
C THR A 148 11.16 -2.80 -16.62
N ALA A 149 10.04 -3.50 -16.38
CA ALA A 149 9.38 -4.33 -17.40
C ALA A 149 8.89 -3.54 -18.62
N LYS A 150 8.53 -2.26 -18.44
CA LYS A 150 8.10 -1.36 -19.53
C LYS A 150 9.28 -0.66 -20.23
N LYS A 151 10.44 -0.61 -19.60
CA LYS A 151 11.65 0.04 -20.12
C LYS A 151 12.33 -0.87 -21.15
N ALA A 152 12.56 -0.36 -22.36
CA ALA A 152 13.19 -1.16 -23.42
C ALA A 152 14.64 -1.54 -23.07
N ASP A 153 15.39 -0.57 -22.55
CA ASP A 153 16.82 -0.67 -22.24
C ASP A 153 17.07 -0.56 -20.73
N ALA A 154 16.62 -1.57 -19.98
CA ALA A 154 16.94 -1.70 -18.55
C ALA A 154 18.38 -2.20 -18.32
N THR A 155 19.05 -1.69 -17.29
CA THR A 155 20.39 -2.14 -16.86
C THR A 155 20.33 -3.57 -16.34
N GLY A 156 21.42 -4.34 -16.43
CA GLY A 156 21.48 -5.72 -15.93
C GLY A 156 21.03 -5.87 -14.48
N ASP A 157 21.44 -4.96 -13.60
CA ASP A 157 21.04 -4.96 -12.19
C ASP A 157 19.54 -4.67 -12.01
N GLU A 158 18.98 -3.71 -12.77
CA GLU A 158 17.54 -3.42 -12.77
C GLU A 158 16.75 -4.65 -13.24
N ARG A 159 17.22 -5.32 -14.30
CA ARG A 159 16.58 -6.54 -14.82
C ARG A 159 16.61 -7.67 -13.81
N ARG A 160 17.74 -7.84 -13.12
CA ARG A 160 17.91 -8.86 -12.09
C ARG A 160 16.98 -8.61 -10.90
N HIS A 161 16.91 -7.36 -10.43
CA HIS A 161 16.01 -6.99 -9.34
C HIS A 161 14.54 -7.16 -9.75
N ALA A 162 14.15 -6.72 -10.94
CA ALA A 162 12.78 -6.90 -11.44
C ALA A 162 12.42 -8.39 -11.57
N GLY A 163 13.32 -9.21 -12.12
CA GLY A 163 13.12 -10.65 -12.22
C GLY A 163 12.94 -11.33 -10.86
N MET A 164 13.74 -10.92 -9.86
CA MET A 164 13.61 -11.40 -8.48
C MET A 164 12.23 -11.08 -7.88
N VAL A 165 11.80 -9.82 -7.99
CA VAL A 165 10.49 -9.36 -7.50
C VAL A 165 9.36 -10.13 -8.18
N PHE A 166 9.42 -10.32 -9.50
CA PHE A 166 8.39 -11.04 -10.26
C PHE A 166 8.35 -12.54 -9.96
N CYS A 167 9.51 -13.17 -9.70
CA CYS A 167 9.57 -14.57 -9.29
C CYS A 167 8.84 -14.79 -7.96
N GLU A 168 9.08 -13.93 -6.97
CA GLU A 168 8.46 -14.05 -5.65
C GLU A 168 6.97 -13.68 -5.65
N MET A 169 6.60 -12.66 -6.43
CA MET A 169 5.21 -12.23 -6.57
C MET A 169 4.36 -13.20 -7.40
N LYS A 170 4.96 -14.20 -8.04
CA LYS A 170 4.25 -15.15 -8.91
C LYS A 170 3.20 -15.92 -8.10
N GLY A 171 1.95 -15.81 -8.53
CA GLY A 171 0.81 -16.43 -7.83
C GLY A 171 -0.05 -15.43 -7.06
N ASN A 172 0.41 -14.18 -6.90
CA ASN A 172 -0.40 -13.10 -6.33
C ASN A 172 -1.33 -12.47 -7.39
N GLU A 173 -2.45 -11.88 -6.94
CA GLU A 173 -3.42 -11.24 -7.82
C GLU A 173 -2.84 -10.06 -8.61
N LEU A 174 -1.95 -9.29 -7.98
CA LEU A 174 -1.28 -8.16 -8.63
C LEU A 174 -0.43 -8.62 -9.81
N PHE A 175 0.27 -9.75 -9.68
CA PHE A 175 1.04 -10.32 -10.77
C PHE A 175 0.12 -10.71 -11.95
N ALA A 176 -0.99 -11.38 -11.66
CA ALA A 176 -1.98 -11.76 -12.68
C ALA A 176 -2.59 -10.55 -13.39
N LEU A 177 -2.81 -9.44 -12.66
CA LEU A 177 -3.28 -8.18 -13.24
C LEU A 177 -2.25 -7.57 -14.20
N ILE A 178 -0.97 -7.56 -13.81
CA ILE A 178 0.13 -7.06 -14.64
C ILE A 178 0.27 -7.93 -15.91
N GLU A 179 0.19 -9.25 -15.76
CA GLU A 179 0.25 -10.21 -16.87
C GLU A 179 -0.89 -10.00 -17.88
N ARG A 180 -2.11 -9.74 -17.39
CA ARG A 180 -3.28 -9.47 -18.24
C ARG A 180 -3.25 -8.11 -18.92
N SER A 181 -2.46 -7.16 -18.41
CA SER A 181 -2.44 -5.78 -18.92
C SER A 181 -2.01 -5.69 -20.39
N SER A 182 -1.02 -6.48 -20.81
CA SER A 182 -0.63 -6.61 -22.22
C SER A 182 0.22 -7.86 -22.48
N GLU A 183 0.11 -8.42 -23.68
CA GLU A 183 0.95 -9.56 -24.09
C GLU A 183 2.44 -9.18 -24.17
N ALA A 184 2.75 -7.93 -24.52
CA ALA A 184 4.13 -7.43 -24.56
C ALA A 184 4.72 -7.36 -23.14
N THR A 185 3.93 -6.92 -22.16
CA THR A 185 4.30 -6.90 -20.74
C THR A 185 4.52 -8.32 -20.23
N ARG A 186 3.63 -9.26 -20.56
CA ARG A 186 3.77 -10.68 -20.19
C ARG A 186 5.11 -11.27 -20.66
N ARG A 187 5.44 -11.09 -21.95
CA ARG A 187 6.72 -11.57 -22.50
C ARG A 187 7.93 -10.94 -21.79
N ARG A 188 7.83 -9.66 -21.42
CA ARG A 188 8.87 -8.97 -20.65
C ARG A 188 9.00 -9.50 -19.23
N LEU A 189 7.89 -9.84 -18.56
CA LEU A 189 7.95 -10.47 -17.24
C LEU A 189 8.65 -11.83 -17.31
N ASP A 190 8.25 -12.68 -18.27
CA ASP A 190 8.88 -13.99 -18.47
C ASP A 190 10.39 -13.84 -18.75
N GLU A 191 10.78 -12.92 -19.64
CA GLU A 191 12.20 -12.63 -19.93
C GLU A 191 13.00 -12.17 -18.70
N LEU A 192 12.41 -11.31 -17.85
CA LEU A 192 13.06 -10.82 -16.64
C LEU A 192 13.21 -11.91 -15.58
N MET A 193 12.18 -12.75 -15.42
CA MET A 193 12.23 -13.89 -14.52
C MET A 193 13.27 -14.90 -14.96
N ASP A 194 13.30 -15.24 -16.26
CA ASP A 194 14.30 -16.13 -16.83
C ASP A 194 15.71 -15.56 -16.64
N TYR A 195 15.90 -14.26 -16.88
CA TYR A 195 17.18 -13.59 -16.64
C TYR A 195 17.62 -13.69 -15.17
N TYR A 196 16.70 -13.53 -14.22
CA TYR A 196 17.00 -13.69 -12.81
C TYR A 196 17.39 -15.14 -12.48
N LEU A 197 16.61 -16.12 -12.95
CA LEU A 197 16.88 -17.54 -12.73
C LEU A 197 18.23 -17.98 -13.33
N ASP A 198 18.59 -17.48 -14.52
CA ASP A 198 19.90 -17.71 -15.15
C ASP A 198 21.05 -17.01 -14.41
N SER A 199 20.76 -15.88 -13.75
CA SER A 199 21.75 -15.13 -12.95
C SER A 199 22.03 -15.77 -11.58
N ILE A 200 21.14 -16.65 -11.11
CA ILE A 200 21.37 -17.41 -9.89
C ILE A 200 22.34 -18.54 -10.25
N PRO A 201 23.50 -18.64 -9.57
CA PRO A 201 24.37 -19.79 -9.75
C PRO A 201 23.54 -21.05 -9.50
N ALA A 202 23.50 -21.96 -10.49
CA ALA A 202 22.82 -23.24 -10.34
C ALA A 202 23.24 -23.85 -8.99
N PRO A 203 22.29 -24.30 -8.15
CA PRO A 203 22.65 -24.95 -6.89
C PRO A 203 23.63 -26.06 -7.25
N PRO A 204 24.82 -26.11 -6.63
CA PRO A 204 25.79 -27.13 -6.97
C PRO A 204 25.08 -28.47 -6.79
N ALA A 205 24.95 -29.24 -7.87
CA ALA A 205 24.33 -30.56 -7.86
C ALA A 205 24.97 -31.36 -6.72
N ALA A 206 24.25 -31.49 -5.61
CA ALA A 206 24.70 -32.11 -4.37
C ALA A 206 26.21 -31.94 -4.10
N SER A 207 26.71 -30.71 -4.02
CA SER A 207 27.97 -30.49 -3.30
C SER A 207 27.65 -30.44 -1.82
N THR A 208 27.76 -31.59 -1.17
CA THR A 208 28.18 -31.66 0.23
C THR A 208 29.53 -30.94 0.37
N ALA A 209 29.49 -29.61 0.40
CA ALA A 209 30.64 -28.77 0.73
C ALA A 209 30.13 -27.60 1.56
N SER A 210 29.99 -27.90 2.85
CA SER A 210 30.38 -27.00 3.92
C SER A 210 29.63 -25.68 3.99
N ALA A 211 28.33 -25.75 4.28
CA ALA A 211 27.92 -25.04 5.49
C ALA A 211 28.92 -25.48 6.56
N THR A 212 29.70 -24.57 7.12
CA THR A 212 30.36 -24.80 8.41
C THR A 212 29.26 -24.99 9.44
N LEU A 213 28.57 -26.14 9.37
CA LEU A 213 28.00 -26.78 10.53
C LEU A 213 29.19 -26.83 11.48
N ARG A 214 29.16 -26.02 12.54
CA ARG A 214 30.10 -26.18 13.64
C ARG A 214 30.04 -27.66 13.97
N ARG A 215 31.08 -28.40 13.58
CA ARG A 215 31.17 -29.83 13.82
C ARG A 215 30.94 -29.96 15.32
N PRO A 216 29.93 -30.73 15.77
CA PRO A 216 29.77 -30.94 17.20
C PRO A 216 31.12 -31.43 17.70
N PRO A 217 31.70 -30.74 18.70
CA PRO A 217 33.06 -31.02 19.13
C PRO A 217 33.19 -32.51 19.42
N ALA A 218 34.14 -33.14 18.72
CA ALA A 218 34.26 -34.58 18.72
C ALA A 218 34.69 -35.03 20.11
N MET A 219 33.78 -35.68 20.83
CA MET A 219 34.01 -36.19 22.17
C MET A 219 35.13 -37.24 22.12
N PRO A 220 36.26 -37.05 22.82
CA PRO A 220 37.32 -38.05 22.88
C PRO A 220 36.80 -39.36 23.47
N GLU A 221 37.24 -40.51 22.95
CA GLU A 221 36.86 -41.83 23.50
C GLU A 221 37.45 -42.11 24.90
N ARG A 222 38.38 -41.26 25.34
CA ARG A 222 39.13 -41.41 26.59
C ARG A 222 38.88 -40.18 27.46
N PHE A 223 38.54 -40.41 28.73
CA PHE A 223 38.21 -39.32 29.67
C PHE A 223 39.41 -38.40 29.98
N GLU A 224 40.63 -38.90 29.80
CA GLU A 224 41.89 -38.18 30.06
C GLU A 224 42.13 -37.06 29.03
N ASP A 225 41.58 -37.21 27.83
CA ASP A 225 41.72 -36.26 26.72
C ASP A 225 40.56 -35.25 26.66
N PHE A 226 39.60 -35.34 27.58
CA PHE A 226 38.44 -34.44 27.64
C PHE A 226 38.78 -33.14 28.38
N ASN A 227 38.67 -32.00 27.69
CA ASN A 227 38.80 -30.67 28.27
C ASN A 227 37.54 -29.83 28.02
N ILE A 228 36.84 -29.46 29.09
CA ILE A 228 35.60 -28.67 29.03
C ILE A 228 35.79 -27.28 28.39
N ARG A 229 37.01 -26.73 28.40
CA ARG A 229 37.32 -25.44 27.78
C ARG A 229 37.22 -25.44 26.26
N ASP A 230 37.18 -26.61 25.64
CA ASP A 230 37.09 -26.75 24.18
C ASP A 230 35.63 -26.71 23.68
N TYR A 231 34.66 -26.56 24.61
CA TYR A 231 33.21 -26.68 24.38
C TYR A 231 32.40 -25.46 24.87
N VAL A 232 33.08 -24.37 25.29
CA VAL A 232 32.49 -23.08 25.73
C VAL A 232 33.05 -21.99 24.83
#